data_AF-A0A0Q5H7B9-F1
#
_entry.id   AF-A0A0Q5H7B9-F1
#
_cell.length_a   1.000
_cell.length_b   1.000
_cell.length_c   1.000
_cell.angle_alpha   90.00
_cell.angle_beta   90.00
_cell.angle_gamma   90.00
#
_symmetry.space_group_name_H-M   'P 1'
#
loop_
_entity.id
_entity.type
_entity.pdbx_description
1 polymer ?
#
loop_
_entity_poly.entity_id
_entity_poly.type
_entity_poly.pdbx_seq_one_letter_code
_entity_poly.pdbx_strand_id
1 'polypeptide(L)'
;MARRRFTRAGAGATGVILTLQSQPAMATYGKCVSPSGFTSLSMGTSLNPLRSCLSNEDPQYWENNRTRWNSRAFANPDVKFIKVFNCPGSYSGLANISLYDVLAREKQSVKNADPSGISRLCIAAWLNARVTQQGNPVLSPERVVDIWNQYAGKGSFTPGPKMKSWSRTTIFDYLRTTFRTNGY
;
A
#
# COMPACT_ATOMS: atom_id res chain seq x y z
N MET A 1 -34.18 73.14 3.34
CA MET A 1 -35.30 72.24 3.68
C MET A 1 -35.49 71.24 2.55
N ALA A 2 -35.09 69.99 2.75
CA ALA A 2 -35.51 68.84 1.91
C ALA A 2 -35.22 67.56 2.71
N ARG A 3 -36.29 66.85 3.11
CA ARG A 3 -36.28 65.51 3.72
C ARG A 3 -36.90 64.55 2.74
N ARG A 4 -36.18 63.51 2.28
CA ARG A 4 -36.63 62.15 1.87
C ARG A 4 -35.39 61.21 1.83
N ARG A 5 -34.92 60.66 2.95
CA ARG A 5 -35.08 59.25 3.40
C ARG A 5 -35.07 58.19 2.28
N PHE A 6 -33.98 57.43 2.19
CA PHE A 6 -33.99 56.06 1.69
C PHE A 6 -33.47 55.09 2.76
N THR A 7 -34.15 53.97 2.83
CA THR A 7 -34.31 53.08 3.99
C THR A 7 -33.33 51.92 3.94
N ARG A 8 -32.98 51.43 5.13
CA ARG A 8 -32.18 50.24 5.43
C ARG A 8 -32.90 48.95 5.01
N ALA A 9 -32.25 48.11 4.19
CA ALA A 9 -32.46 46.66 3.96
C ALA A 9 -31.29 46.18 3.06
N GLY A 10 -30.63 45.04 3.17
CA GLY A 10 -30.70 43.83 4.00
C GLY A 10 -29.77 42.78 3.35
N ALA A 11 -29.34 41.78 4.13
CA ALA A 11 -28.72 40.50 3.71
C ALA A 11 -27.24 40.45 3.23
N GLY A 12 -26.38 40.12 4.20
CA GLY A 12 -25.37 39.04 4.16
C GLY A 12 -24.69 38.66 2.83
N ALA A 13 -23.37 38.85 2.82
CA ALA A 13 -22.47 38.24 1.84
C ALA A 13 -22.70 36.73 1.76
N THR A 14 -23.34 36.27 0.68
CA THR A 14 -23.37 34.86 0.31
C THR A 14 -22.47 34.71 -0.90
N GLY A 15 -21.22 34.34 -0.63
CA GLY A 15 -20.31 33.86 -1.68
C GLY A 15 -20.96 32.65 -2.32
N VAL A 16 -21.25 32.74 -3.61
CA VAL A 16 -21.77 31.60 -4.37
C VAL A 16 -20.61 30.59 -4.44
N ILE A 17 -20.72 29.52 -3.66
CA ILE A 17 -19.79 28.40 -3.72
C ILE A 17 -19.99 27.75 -5.09
N LEU A 18 -18.99 27.87 -5.96
CA LEU A 18 -18.92 27.10 -7.19
C LEU A 18 -18.77 25.62 -6.80
N THR A 19 -19.88 24.89 -6.72
CA THR A 19 -19.87 23.45 -6.53
C THR A 19 -19.48 22.80 -7.87
N LEU A 20 -18.18 22.79 -8.17
CA LEU A 20 -17.66 21.99 -9.26
C LEU A 20 -17.75 20.52 -8.82
N GLN A 21 -18.90 19.90 -9.07
CA GLN A 21 -19.09 18.47 -8.89
C GLN A 21 -18.30 17.74 -9.98
N SER A 22 -16.97 17.72 -9.82
CA SER A 22 -16.14 16.75 -10.52
C SER A 22 -16.48 15.40 -9.91
N GLN A 23 -17.20 14.56 -10.65
CA GLN A 23 -17.13 13.12 -10.42
C GLN A 23 -15.75 12.72 -10.93
N PRO A 24 -14.76 12.42 -10.07
CA PRO A 24 -13.59 11.74 -10.58
C PRO A 24 -14.09 10.38 -11.05
N ALA A 25 -14.05 10.14 -12.36
CA ALA A 25 -14.20 8.83 -12.95
C ALA A 25 -13.02 7.97 -12.48
N MET A 26 -13.05 7.54 -11.22
CA MET A 26 -12.09 6.63 -10.61
C MET A 26 -12.56 5.21 -10.87
N ALA A 27 -12.46 4.79 -12.12
CA ALA A 27 -12.50 3.38 -12.47
C ALA A 27 -11.18 2.73 -12.00
N THR A 28 -11.29 1.76 -11.09
CA THR A 28 -10.37 0.60 -11.03
C THR A 28 -8.91 0.84 -10.58
N TYR A 29 -8.62 1.86 -9.76
CA TYR A 29 -7.27 2.02 -9.17
C TYR A 29 -7.28 1.86 -7.65
N GLY A 30 -6.41 1.00 -7.12
CA GLY A 30 -6.26 0.70 -5.69
C GLY A 30 -6.01 1.96 -4.85
N LYS A 31 -6.47 1.94 -3.59
CA LYS A 31 -6.29 3.05 -2.65
C LYS A 31 -4.82 3.16 -2.24
N CYS A 32 -4.14 4.14 -2.81
CA CYS A 32 -2.69 4.29 -2.70
C CYS A 32 -2.28 5.29 -1.65
N VAL A 33 -2.25 4.80 -0.41
CA VAL A 33 -2.13 5.62 0.79
C VAL A 33 -1.06 5.03 1.69
N SER A 34 -0.30 5.88 2.39
CA SER A 34 0.69 5.42 3.37
C SER A 34 0.00 4.67 4.52
N PRO A 35 0.71 3.88 5.34
CA PRO A 35 0.06 3.14 6.42
C PRO A 35 -0.68 4.03 7.44
N SER A 36 -0.10 5.19 7.75
CA SER A 36 -0.78 6.21 8.57
C SER A 36 -1.99 6.81 7.84
N GLY A 37 -1.87 7.07 6.54
CA GLY A 37 -2.99 7.50 5.69
C GLY A 37 -4.14 6.50 5.68
N PHE A 38 -3.87 5.20 5.59
CA PHE A 38 -4.90 4.16 5.64
C PHE A 38 -5.69 4.15 6.95
N THR A 39 -5.03 4.49 8.07
CA THR A 39 -5.69 4.60 9.38
C THR A 39 -6.50 5.90 9.50
N SER A 40 -6.01 7.00 8.91
CA SER A 40 -6.60 8.33 9.04
C SER A 40 -7.68 8.65 8.00
N LEU A 41 -7.74 7.93 6.89
CA LEU A 41 -8.72 8.20 5.83
C LEU A 41 -10.09 7.65 6.21
N SER A 42 -10.98 8.56 6.60
CA SER A 42 -12.42 8.31 6.51
C SER A 42 -12.76 8.01 5.04
N MET A 43 -13.53 6.96 4.80
CA MET A 43 -13.95 6.50 3.47
C MET A 43 -14.69 7.62 2.71
N GLY A 44 -13.97 8.45 1.94
CA GLY A 44 -14.60 9.52 1.16
C GLY A 44 -13.74 10.74 0.82
N THR A 45 -12.49 10.83 1.30
CA THR A 45 -11.62 11.96 0.94
C THR A 45 -10.92 11.72 -0.41
N SER A 46 -11.12 12.69 -1.30
CA SER A 46 -10.50 12.80 -2.64
C SER A 46 -8.99 12.50 -2.59
N LEU A 47 -8.61 11.39 -3.19
CA LEU A 47 -7.22 11.05 -3.46
C LEU A 47 -6.93 11.60 -4.86
N ASN A 48 -6.02 12.57 -4.97
CA ASN A 48 -5.10 12.48 -6.11
C ASN A 48 -4.45 11.11 -5.95
N PRO A 49 -4.73 10.10 -6.81
CA PRO A 49 -4.03 8.84 -6.70
C PRO A 49 -2.56 9.20 -6.81
N LEU A 50 -1.77 8.91 -5.77
CA LEU A 50 -0.33 9.07 -5.88
C LEU A 50 0.07 8.29 -7.13
N ARG A 51 0.61 8.99 -8.15
CA ARG A 51 1.02 8.38 -9.43
C ARG A 51 1.93 7.17 -9.22
N SER A 52 2.58 7.09 -8.06
CA SER A 52 3.42 6.01 -7.57
C SER A 52 2.75 4.62 -7.51
N CYS A 53 1.43 4.52 -7.62
CA CYS A 53 0.73 3.23 -7.59
C CYS A 53 0.31 2.66 -8.94
N LEU A 54 0.30 3.48 -10.00
CA LEU A 54 -0.07 3.02 -11.34
C LEU A 54 0.92 1.96 -11.85
N SER A 55 2.13 1.97 -11.30
CA SER A 55 3.21 1.02 -11.56
C SER A 55 3.34 -0.11 -10.54
N ASN A 56 2.45 -0.19 -9.53
CA ASN A 56 2.53 -1.21 -8.50
C ASN A 56 1.87 -2.49 -8.99
N GLU A 57 2.67 -3.49 -9.30
CA GLU A 57 2.21 -4.75 -9.85
C GLU A 57 1.87 -5.74 -8.73
N ASP A 58 0.89 -6.61 -8.96
CA ASP A 58 0.48 -7.62 -7.99
C ASP A 58 1.50 -8.79 -7.90
N PRO A 59 1.41 -9.67 -6.87
CA PRO A 59 2.35 -10.78 -6.72
C PRO A 59 2.42 -11.72 -7.92
N GLN A 60 1.29 -11.97 -8.61
CA GLN A 60 1.23 -12.89 -9.75
C GLN A 60 1.95 -12.30 -10.97
N TYR A 61 1.90 -10.98 -11.15
CA TYR A 61 2.71 -10.32 -12.16
C TYR A 61 4.20 -10.57 -11.94
N TRP A 62 4.69 -10.39 -10.71
CA TRP A 62 6.11 -10.56 -10.39
C TRP A 62 6.57 -12.02 -10.54
N GLU A 63 5.70 -12.97 -10.24
CA GLU A 63 5.93 -14.40 -10.47
C GLU A 63 6.13 -14.69 -11.96
N ASN A 64 5.21 -14.21 -12.80
CA ASN A 64 5.27 -14.41 -14.25
C ASN A 64 6.38 -13.63 -14.96
N ASN A 65 7.02 -12.66 -14.29
CA ASN A 65 8.00 -11.74 -14.88
C ASN A 65 9.35 -11.76 -14.15
N ARG A 66 9.93 -12.95 -13.95
CA ARG A 66 11.21 -13.13 -13.23
C ARG A 66 12.36 -12.23 -13.73
N THR A 67 12.48 -12.03 -15.05
CA THR A 67 13.52 -11.16 -15.65
C THR A 67 13.40 -9.69 -15.20
N ARG A 68 12.18 -9.22 -14.94
CA ARG A 68 11.92 -7.82 -14.51
C ARG A 68 12.40 -7.53 -13.10
N TRP A 69 12.66 -8.55 -12.28
CA TRP A 69 13.23 -8.36 -10.95
C TRP A 69 14.60 -7.71 -11.05
N ASN A 70 15.46 -8.20 -11.94
CA ASN A 70 16.79 -7.64 -12.14
C ASN A 70 16.70 -6.31 -12.89
N SER A 71 15.99 -6.27 -14.02
CA SER A 71 16.00 -5.10 -14.91
C SER A 71 15.21 -3.88 -14.41
N ARG A 72 14.21 -4.06 -13.54
CA ARG A 72 13.38 -2.95 -13.03
C ARG A 72 13.55 -2.72 -11.53
N ALA A 73 13.59 -3.79 -10.74
CA ALA A 73 13.68 -3.70 -9.28
C ALA A 73 15.11 -3.86 -8.75
N PHE A 74 16.10 -4.14 -9.61
CA PHE A 74 17.49 -4.41 -9.25
C PHE A 74 17.61 -5.48 -8.14
N ALA A 75 16.72 -6.48 -8.18
CA ALA A 75 16.59 -7.56 -7.21
C ALA A 75 16.93 -8.90 -7.87
N ASN A 76 17.68 -9.75 -7.16
CA ASN A 76 17.94 -11.10 -7.62
C ASN A 76 16.87 -12.05 -7.02
N PRO A 77 16.10 -12.77 -7.86
CA PRO A 77 15.04 -13.69 -7.42
C PRO A 77 15.53 -14.86 -6.55
N ASP A 78 16.81 -15.23 -6.69
CA ASP A 78 17.41 -16.38 -5.99
C ASP A 78 17.94 -16.04 -4.59
N VAL A 79 17.89 -14.75 -4.22
CA VAL A 79 18.24 -14.30 -2.88
C VAL A 79 17.33 -15.00 -1.87
N LYS A 80 17.93 -15.48 -0.79
CA LYS A 80 17.20 -16.14 0.30
C LYS A 80 16.32 -15.12 1.02
N PHE A 81 15.12 -15.54 1.42
CA PHE A 81 14.17 -14.67 2.10
C PHE A 81 14.77 -14.01 3.35
N ILE A 82 15.58 -14.75 4.13
CA ILE A 82 16.25 -14.24 5.33
C ILE A 82 17.20 -13.05 5.08
N LYS A 83 17.70 -12.89 3.85
CA LYS A 83 18.60 -11.77 3.51
C LYS A 83 17.88 -10.43 3.39
N VAL A 84 16.56 -10.45 3.21
CA VAL A 84 15.73 -9.24 3.05
C VAL A 84 14.76 -9.08 4.22
N PHE A 85 14.19 -10.19 4.68
CA PHE A 85 13.14 -10.23 5.69
C PHE A 85 13.56 -11.13 6.85
N ASN A 86 13.38 -10.68 8.09
CA ASN A 86 13.74 -11.51 9.24
C ASN A 86 12.76 -12.69 9.40
N CYS A 87 13.23 -13.87 9.78
CA CYS A 87 12.41 -15.08 9.94
C CYS A 87 12.37 -15.58 11.39
N PRO A 88 11.67 -14.88 12.30
CA PRO A 88 11.54 -15.34 13.68
C PRO A 88 10.58 -16.54 13.82
N GLY A 89 10.87 -17.43 14.78
CA GLY A 89 9.95 -18.46 15.27
C GLY A 89 9.29 -19.30 14.17
N SER A 90 7.97 -19.22 14.09
CA SER A 90 7.13 -19.98 13.14
C SER A 90 7.44 -19.71 11.66
N TYR A 91 8.15 -18.62 11.35
CA TYR A 91 8.55 -18.27 9.98
C TYR A 91 9.97 -18.73 9.62
N SER A 92 10.68 -19.39 10.52
CA SER A 92 12.03 -19.95 10.28
C SER A 92 12.10 -20.84 9.03
N GLY A 93 11.01 -21.55 8.72
CA GLY A 93 10.89 -22.37 7.51
C GLY A 93 11.04 -21.60 6.19
N LEU A 94 10.83 -20.27 6.19
CA LEU A 94 11.03 -19.42 5.01
C LEU A 94 12.48 -18.99 4.81
N ALA A 95 13.34 -19.09 5.83
CA ALA A 95 14.66 -18.46 5.83
C ALA A 95 15.54 -18.85 4.64
N ASN A 96 15.61 -20.15 4.33
CA ASN A 96 16.48 -20.71 3.28
C ASN A 96 15.78 -20.87 1.93
N ILE A 97 14.54 -20.37 1.80
CA ILE A 97 13.77 -20.40 0.56
C ILE A 97 14.10 -19.13 -0.25
N SER A 98 14.18 -19.24 -1.57
CA SER A 98 14.41 -18.05 -2.41
C SER A 98 13.20 -17.12 -2.38
N LEU A 99 13.39 -15.81 -2.57
CA LEU A 99 12.29 -14.85 -2.66
C LEU A 99 11.29 -15.26 -3.75
N TYR A 100 11.78 -15.76 -4.88
CA TYR A 100 10.93 -16.25 -5.96
C TYR A 100 10.07 -17.44 -5.55
N ASP A 101 10.67 -18.46 -4.90
CA ASP A 101 9.92 -19.63 -4.43
C ASP A 101 8.85 -19.26 -3.38
N VAL A 102 9.14 -18.28 -2.52
CA VAL A 102 8.16 -17.76 -1.54
C VAL A 102 7.02 -17.03 -2.25
N LEU A 103 7.33 -16.26 -3.31
CA LEU A 103 6.33 -15.56 -4.10
C LEU A 103 5.40 -16.54 -4.85
N ALA A 104 5.97 -17.52 -5.55
CA ALA A 104 5.24 -18.51 -6.33
C ALA A 104 4.39 -19.45 -5.46
N ARG A 105 4.83 -19.67 -4.20
CA ARG A 105 4.06 -20.41 -3.18
C ARG A 105 3.69 -21.85 -3.60
N GLU A 106 4.44 -22.44 -4.54
CA GLU A 106 4.21 -23.79 -5.01
C GLU A 106 4.63 -24.83 -3.97
N LYS A 107 5.72 -24.56 -3.26
CA LYS A 107 6.31 -25.47 -2.26
C LYS A 107 5.43 -25.59 -1.02
N GLN A 108 5.15 -26.83 -0.60
CA GLN A 108 4.36 -27.09 0.61
C GLN A 108 5.02 -26.50 1.87
N SER A 109 6.35 -26.45 1.93
CA SER A 109 7.09 -25.80 3.02
C SER A 109 6.73 -24.31 3.17
N VAL A 110 6.51 -23.60 2.05
CA VAL A 110 6.07 -22.20 2.07
C VAL A 110 4.62 -22.11 2.56
N LYS A 111 3.73 -22.99 2.08
CA LYS A 111 2.32 -23.02 2.51
C LYS A 111 2.18 -23.32 4.01
N ASN A 112 3.04 -24.18 4.55
CA ASN A 112 3.05 -24.52 5.97
C ASN A 112 3.63 -23.38 6.83
N ALA A 113 4.70 -22.73 6.37
CA ALA A 113 5.36 -21.65 7.11
C ALA A 113 4.59 -20.31 7.04
N ASP A 114 3.89 -20.03 5.94
CA ASP A 114 2.98 -18.89 5.81
C ASP A 114 1.64 -19.30 5.15
N PRO A 115 0.71 -19.84 5.96
CA PRO A 115 -0.64 -20.18 5.51
C PRO A 115 -1.43 -18.97 5.00
N SER A 116 -1.13 -17.77 5.52
CA SER A 116 -1.79 -16.53 5.14
C SER A 116 -1.34 -15.96 3.79
N GLY A 117 -0.15 -16.32 3.31
CA GLY A 117 0.41 -15.73 2.09
C GLY A 117 0.68 -14.23 2.23
N ILE A 118 1.00 -13.74 3.43
CA ILE A 118 1.42 -12.36 3.63
C ILE A 118 2.84 -12.14 3.11
N SER A 119 3.72 -13.13 3.26
CA SER A 119 5.10 -13.08 2.77
C SER A 119 5.16 -12.72 1.28
N ARG A 120 4.32 -13.32 0.44
CA ARG A 120 4.26 -12.98 -1.00
C ARG A 120 3.79 -11.54 -1.27
N LEU A 121 2.86 -11.02 -0.46
CA LEU A 121 2.42 -9.63 -0.58
C LEU A 121 3.53 -8.67 -0.13
N CYS A 122 4.26 -9.00 0.93
CA CYS A 122 5.43 -8.23 1.36
C CYS A 122 6.53 -8.23 0.29
N ILE A 123 6.80 -9.36 -0.38
CA ILE A 123 7.77 -9.43 -1.48
C ILE A 123 7.31 -8.54 -2.65
N ALA A 124 6.05 -8.65 -3.08
CA ALA A 124 5.52 -7.82 -4.17
C ALA A 124 5.57 -6.32 -3.82
N ALA A 125 5.18 -5.95 -2.59
CA ALA A 125 5.28 -4.57 -2.11
C ALA A 125 6.71 -4.06 -2.08
N TRP A 126 7.68 -4.90 -1.67
CA TRP A 126 9.09 -4.56 -1.67
C TRP A 126 9.65 -4.38 -3.08
N LEU A 127 9.29 -5.26 -4.02
CA LEU A 127 9.68 -5.12 -5.43
C LEU A 127 9.12 -3.82 -6.03
N ASN A 128 7.84 -3.54 -5.81
CA ASN A 128 7.20 -2.30 -6.24
C ASN A 128 7.87 -1.06 -5.63
N ALA A 129 8.20 -1.10 -4.34
CA ALA A 129 8.93 -0.02 -3.67
C ALA A 129 10.30 0.25 -4.30
N ARG A 130 11.01 -0.80 -4.75
CA ARG A 130 12.29 -0.66 -5.44
C ARG A 130 12.18 -0.12 -6.85
N VAL A 131 11.12 -0.47 -7.58
CA VAL A 131 10.82 0.13 -8.89
C VAL A 131 10.49 1.62 -8.75
N THR A 132 9.78 2.00 -7.70
CA THR A 132 9.25 3.36 -7.47
C THR A 132 10.18 4.29 -6.70
N GLN A 133 11.40 3.84 -6.34
CA GLN A 133 12.45 4.71 -5.78
C GLN A 133 12.76 5.95 -6.65
N GLN A 134 12.34 5.94 -7.92
CA GLN A 134 12.48 7.04 -8.87
C GLN A 134 11.35 8.10 -8.79
N GLY A 135 10.31 7.90 -7.98
CA GLY A 135 9.16 8.81 -7.91
C GLY A 135 8.26 8.59 -6.69
N ASN A 136 8.72 9.06 -5.53
CA ASN A 136 7.96 9.22 -4.27
C ASN A 136 7.07 7.99 -3.91
N PRO A 137 7.66 6.87 -3.45
CA PRO A 137 6.94 5.62 -3.26
C PRO A 137 5.91 5.70 -2.12
N VAL A 138 4.76 5.03 -2.29
CA VAL A 138 3.71 4.92 -1.23
C VAL A 138 4.25 4.21 0.02
N LEU A 139 5.15 3.25 -0.20
CA LEU A 139 5.84 2.46 0.80
C LEU A 139 7.32 2.38 0.39
N SER A 140 8.23 2.79 1.27
CA SER A 140 9.67 2.57 1.03
C SER A 140 10.03 1.10 1.26
N PRO A 141 11.11 0.58 0.65
CA PRO A 141 11.54 -0.80 0.87
C PRO A 141 11.76 -1.12 2.36
N GLU A 142 12.32 -0.17 3.10
CA GLU A 142 12.59 -0.30 4.54
C GLU A 142 11.28 -0.39 5.33
N ARG A 143 10.24 0.36 4.92
CA ARG A 143 8.94 0.31 5.58
C ARG A 143 8.26 -1.03 5.39
N VAL A 144 8.42 -1.66 4.23
CA VAL A 144 7.88 -3.00 3.96
C VAL A 144 8.59 -4.05 4.83
N VAL A 145 9.92 -3.96 4.97
CA VAL A 145 10.70 -4.83 5.84
C VAL A 145 10.28 -4.66 7.30
N ASP A 146 10.05 -3.43 7.77
CA ASP A 146 9.57 -3.17 9.13
C ASP A 146 8.15 -3.71 9.37
N ILE A 147 7.23 -3.57 8.42
CA ILE A 147 5.88 -4.18 8.48
C ILE A 147 6.02 -5.69 8.71
N TRP A 148 6.86 -6.34 7.91
CA TRP A 148 7.10 -7.77 8.03
C TRP A 148 7.72 -8.13 9.39
N ASN A 149 8.77 -7.43 9.83
CA ASN A 149 9.47 -7.75 11.07
C ASN A 149 8.56 -7.61 12.30
N GLN A 150 7.72 -6.57 12.33
CA GLN A 150 6.74 -6.39 13.41
C GLN A 150 5.66 -7.48 13.35
N TYR A 151 5.12 -7.75 12.17
CA TYR A 151 4.11 -8.81 12.00
C TYR A 151 4.65 -10.19 12.36
N ALA A 152 5.83 -10.55 11.87
CA ALA A 152 6.44 -11.85 12.11
C ALA A 152 6.84 -12.05 13.58
N GLY A 153 7.29 -10.97 14.26
CA GLY A 153 7.70 -11.03 15.66
C GLY A 153 6.56 -10.90 16.68
N LYS A 154 5.55 -10.06 16.40
CA LYS A 154 4.49 -9.70 17.36
C LYS A 154 3.09 -10.12 16.92
N GLY A 155 2.93 -10.64 15.70
CA GLY A 155 1.64 -10.94 15.09
C GLY A 155 0.82 -9.70 14.67
N SER A 156 1.38 -8.50 14.80
CA SER A 156 0.70 -7.23 14.52
C SER A 156 1.69 -6.15 14.07
N PHE A 157 1.18 -5.10 13.42
CA PHE A 157 1.98 -3.96 12.97
C PHE A 157 1.32 -2.67 13.43
N THR A 158 2.11 -1.70 13.91
CA THR A 158 1.58 -0.40 14.30
C THR A 158 2.06 0.67 13.29
N PRO A 159 1.15 1.33 12.55
CA PRO A 159 1.50 2.26 11.47
C PRO A 159 2.20 3.54 11.96
N GLY A 160 2.11 3.86 13.25
CA GLY A 160 2.93 4.87 13.91
C GLY A 160 2.52 5.09 15.38
N PRO A 161 3.13 6.07 16.07
CA PRO A 161 2.92 6.29 17.50
C PRO A 161 1.44 6.55 17.81
N LYS A 162 0.90 5.88 18.83
CA LYS A 162 -0.50 6.02 19.30
C LYS A 162 -1.58 5.60 18.30
N MET A 163 -1.23 5.00 17.16
CA MET A 163 -2.22 4.42 16.24
C MET A 163 -2.59 2.99 16.65
N LYS A 164 -3.79 2.55 16.26
CA LYS A 164 -4.27 1.18 16.52
C LYS A 164 -3.37 0.16 15.81
N SER A 165 -2.95 -0.87 16.53
CA SER A 165 -2.22 -2.00 15.93
C SER A 165 -3.11 -2.74 14.93
N TRP A 166 -2.55 -3.01 13.76
CA TRP A 166 -3.16 -3.76 12.69
C TRP A 166 -2.95 -5.25 12.90
N SER A 167 -4.04 -6.01 12.79
CA SER A 167 -3.99 -7.46 12.76
C SER A 167 -3.53 -7.95 11.39
N ARG A 168 -3.26 -9.26 11.31
CA ARG A 168 -3.00 -9.99 10.06
C ARG A 168 -3.92 -9.58 8.92
N THR A 169 -5.23 -9.53 9.15
CA THR A 169 -6.24 -9.25 8.13
C THR A 169 -6.14 -7.81 7.63
N THR A 170 -6.01 -6.85 8.55
CA THR A 170 -5.84 -5.43 8.18
C THR A 170 -4.57 -5.19 7.37
N ILE A 171 -3.46 -5.84 7.73
CA ILE A 171 -2.20 -5.74 6.97
C ILE A 171 -2.39 -6.31 5.56
N PHE A 172 -3.03 -7.48 5.45
CA PHE A 172 -3.30 -8.13 4.18
C PHE A 172 -4.18 -7.25 3.27
N ASP A 173 -5.27 -6.70 3.80
CA ASP A 173 -6.18 -5.83 3.06
C ASP A 173 -5.48 -4.55 2.62
N TYR A 174 -4.71 -3.93 3.52
CA TYR A 174 -3.90 -2.75 3.20
C TYR A 174 -2.93 -3.02 2.05
N LEU A 175 -2.11 -4.08 2.15
CA LEU A 175 -1.15 -4.41 1.09
C LEU A 175 -1.88 -4.65 -0.24
N ARG A 176 -3.04 -5.31 -0.23
CA ARG A 176 -3.85 -5.47 -1.46
C ARG A 176 -4.31 -4.16 -2.06
N THR A 177 -4.65 -3.16 -1.25
CA THR A 177 -5.03 -1.83 -1.79
C THR A 177 -3.86 -1.08 -2.45
N THR A 178 -2.61 -1.47 -2.15
CA THR A 178 -1.42 -0.82 -2.72
C THR A 178 -1.01 -1.37 -4.08
N PHE A 179 -1.62 -2.48 -4.53
CA PHE A 179 -1.37 -3.07 -5.84
C PHE A 179 -2.42 -2.65 -6.86
N ARG A 180 -2.02 -2.59 -8.13
CA ARG A 180 -2.97 -2.53 -9.23
C ARG A 180 -3.73 -3.85 -9.28
N THR A 181 -5.02 -3.81 -9.00
CA THR A 181 -5.90 -4.94 -9.32
C THR A 181 -6.12 -4.95 -10.82
N ASN A 182 -5.52 -5.89 -11.55
CA ASN A 182 -5.98 -6.18 -12.89
C ASN A 182 -7.44 -6.64 -12.76
N GLY A 183 -8.37 -5.79 -13.18
CA GLY A 183 -9.79 -6.13 -13.21
C GLY A 183 -9.95 -7.40 -14.05
N TYR A 184 -10.60 -8.40 -13.44
CA TYR A 184 -11.35 -9.37 -14.22
C TYR A 184 -12.58 -8.68 -14.79
#